data_AF-A0A8H3XXS1-F1
#
_entry.id   AF-A0A8H3XXS1-F1
#
_cell.length_a   1.000
_cell.length_b   1.000
_cell.length_c   1.000
_cell.angle_alpha   90.00
_cell.angle_beta   90.00
_cell.angle_gamma   90.00
#
_symmetry.space_group_name_H-M   'P 1'
#
loop_
_entity.id
_entity.type
_entity.pdbx_description
1 polymer ?
#
loop_
_entity_poly.entity_id
_entity_poly.type
_entity_poly.pdbx_seq_one_letter_code
_entity_poly.pdbx_strand_id
1 'polypeptide(L)'
;MSRKLAPEANRILFVKNLNYNVTAEQLFDLFGKFGPIRQIRQGIANNSKGTAFVVYEDVHDAKQACDKLNGFNFQNRYLVVLYHQPEKMLRSKEDLAERQENLERLKQQHGIE
;
A
#
# COMPACT_ATOMS: atom_id res chain seq x y z
N MET A 1 -10.52 23.41 18.18
CA MET A 1 -9.93 23.37 16.81
C MET A 1 -10.17 21.97 16.23
N SER A 2 -11.32 21.70 15.62
CA SER A 2 -11.56 20.38 15.00
C SER A 2 -10.69 20.23 13.76
N ARG A 3 -9.59 19.48 13.87
CA ARG A 3 -8.82 19.01 12.71
C ARG A 3 -9.72 18.07 11.91
N LYS A 4 -10.49 18.61 10.96
CA LYS A 4 -11.26 17.78 10.02
C LYS A 4 -10.28 16.85 9.29
N LEU A 5 -10.55 15.55 9.38
CA LEU A 5 -9.87 14.53 8.59
C LEU A 5 -10.34 14.67 7.13
N ALA A 6 -9.44 14.37 6.19
CA ALA A 6 -9.84 14.32 4.78
C ALA A 6 -10.93 13.24 4.61
N PRO A 7 -11.88 13.40 3.68
CA PRO A 7 -12.93 12.40 3.44
C PRO A 7 -12.36 11.03 3.02
N GLU A 8 -11.12 11.00 2.53
CA GLU A 8 -10.40 9.79 2.16
C GLU A 8 -9.57 9.18 3.30
N ALA A 9 -9.56 9.80 4.48
CA ALA A 9 -8.78 9.32 5.62
C ALA A 9 -9.39 8.02 6.16
N ASN A 10 -8.56 6.98 6.20
CA ASN A 10 -8.92 5.65 6.69
C ASN A 10 -7.93 5.22 7.78
N ARG A 11 -8.39 4.39 8.72
CA ARG A 11 -7.54 3.73 9.73
C ARG A 11 -6.59 2.71 9.11
N ILE A 12 -6.91 2.27 7.90
CA ILE A 12 -6.14 1.28 7.15
C ILE A 12 -5.26 2.03 6.15
N LEU A 13 -3.96 1.78 6.23
CA LEU A 13 -2.96 2.25 5.28
C LEU A 13 -2.52 1.10 4.39
N PHE A 14 -2.31 1.42 3.12
CA PHE A 14 -1.66 0.56 2.13
C PHE A 14 -0.25 1.06 1.89
N VAL A 15 0.72 0.18 2.15
CA VAL A 15 2.13 0.44 2.00
C VAL A 15 2.62 -0.29 0.76
N LYS A 16 3.28 0.42 -0.16
CA LYS A 16 3.93 -0.13 -1.35
C LYS A 16 5.42 0.17 -1.32
N ASN A 17 6.13 -0.49 -2.22
CA ASN A 17 7.57 -0.31 -2.42
C ASN A 17 8.42 -0.76 -1.23
N LEU A 18 7.90 -1.67 -0.39
CA LEU A 18 8.67 -2.29 0.67
C LEU A 18 9.77 -3.17 0.09
N ASN A 19 10.90 -3.24 0.79
CA ASN A 19 11.93 -4.23 0.49
C ASN A 19 11.35 -5.64 0.71
N TYR A 20 11.69 -6.57 -0.17
CA TYR A 20 11.25 -7.96 -0.11
C TYR A 20 11.74 -8.73 1.12
N ASN A 21 12.73 -8.19 1.84
CA ASN A 21 13.28 -8.76 3.07
C ASN A 21 12.73 -8.10 4.35
N VAL A 22 11.74 -7.21 4.24
CA VAL A 22 11.16 -6.58 5.43
C VAL A 22 10.41 -7.62 6.28
N THR A 23 10.66 -7.65 7.58
CA THR A 23 9.95 -8.51 8.53
C THR A 23 8.76 -7.80 9.15
N ALA A 24 7.79 -8.56 9.66
CA ALA A 24 6.62 -7.99 10.32
C ALA A 24 7.02 -7.15 11.54
N GLU A 25 8.01 -7.59 12.30
CA GLU A 25 8.56 -6.88 13.47
C GLU A 25 9.10 -5.49 13.11
N GLN A 26 9.81 -5.38 11.98
CA GLN A 26 10.32 -4.08 11.50
C GLN A 26 9.18 -3.14 11.10
N LEU A 27 8.10 -3.66 10.51
CA LEU A 27 6.92 -2.85 10.24
C LEU A 27 6.23 -2.42 11.54
N PHE A 28 6.14 -3.30 12.54
CA PHE A 28 5.59 -2.94 13.83
C PHE A 28 6.42 -1.84 14.52
N ASP A 29 7.75 -1.91 14.49
CA ASP A 29 8.61 -0.85 15.04
C ASP A 29 8.42 0.48 14.29
N LEU A 30 8.43 0.43 12.95
CA LEU A 30 8.33 1.64 12.12
C LEU A 30 6.98 2.34 12.28
N PHE A 31 5.89 1.59 12.16
CA PHE A 31 4.53 2.14 12.20
C PHE A 31 4.04 2.35 13.65
N GLY A 32 4.57 1.60 14.62
CA GLY A 32 4.15 1.68 16.03
C GLY A 32 4.54 2.99 16.71
N LYS A 33 5.53 3.71 16.16
CA LYS A 33 5.95 5.05 16.62
C LYS A 33 4.85 6.10 16.51
N PHE A 34 3.84 5.87 15.68
CA PHE A 34 2.75 6.82 15.43
C PHE A 34 1.49 6.52 16.24
N GLY A 35 1.34 5.31 16.76
CA GLY A 35 0.15 4.90 17.50
C GLY A 35 -0.03 3.38 17.57
N PRO A 36 -1.02 2.91 18.35
CA PRO A 36 -1.30 1.50 18.50
C PRO A 36 -1.79 0.88 17.18
N ILE A 37 -1.14 -0.22 16.81
CA ILE A 37 -1.46 -0.99 15.60
C ILE A 37 -2.35 -2.16 15.97
N ARG A 38 -3.51 -2.24 15.32
CA ARG A 38 -4.43 -3.37 15.45
C ARG A 38 -3.96 -4.59 14.68
N GLN A 39 -3.47 -4.40 13.45
CA GLN A 39 -3.05 -5.51 12.60
C GLN A 39 -2.09 -5.04 11.48
N ILE A 40 -1.08 -5.85 11.16
CA ILE A 40 -0.30 -5.72 9.93
C ILE A 40 -0.47 -6.97 9.08
N ARG A 41 -0.72 -6.80 7.78
CA ARG A 41 -0.79 -7.89 6.80
C ARG A 41 0.20 -7.63 5.68
N GLN A 42 1.26 -8.43 5.61
CA GLN A 42 2.23 -8.36 4.52
C GLN A 42 1.75 -9.19 3.32
N GLY A 43 2.01 -8.70 2.10
CA GLY A 43 1.79 -9.45 0.88
C GLY A 43 2.86 -10.53 0.72
N ILE A 44 2.45 -11.80 0.86
CA ILE A 44 3.34 -12.96 0.76
C ILE A 44 3.39 -13.57 -0.65
N ALA A 45 2.41 -13.26 -1.51
CA ALA A 45 2.37 -13.77 -2.88
C ALA A 45 3.38 -13.07 -3.78
N ASN A 46 3.88 -13.74 -4.83
CA ASN A 46 4.79 -13.13 -5.81
C ASN A 46 4.26 -11.83 -6.43
N ASN A 47 2.94 -11.73 -6.63
CA ASN A 47 2.29 -10.54 -7.19
C ASN A 47 2.10 -9.41 -6.14
N SER A 48 2.12 -9.74 -4.84
CA SER A 48 1.87 -8.79 -3.75
C SER A 48 3.12 -8.52 -2.90
N LYS A 49 4.27 -9.11 -3.25
CA LYS A 49 5.52 -8.96 -2.50
C LYS A 49 5.96 -7.50 -2.51
N GLY A 50 6.39 -6.99 -1.36
CA GLY A 50 6.74 -5.57 -1.22
C GLY A 50 5.53 -4.65 -1.01
N THR A 51 4.37 -5.22 -0.66
CA THR A 51 3.20 -4.47 -0.19
C THR A 51 2.78 -4.93 1.21
N ALA A 52 2.14 -4.04 1.97
CA ALA A 52 1.54 -4.37 3.25
C ALA A 52 0.31 -3.52 3.53
N PHE A 53 -0.59 -4.04 4.37
CA PHE A 53 -1.67 -3.29 4.97
C PHE A 53 -1.40 -3.10 6.45
N VAL A 54 -1.50 -1.87 6.93
CA VAL A 54 -1.35 -1.50 8.35
C VAL A 54 -2.67 -0.95 8.84
N VAL A 55 -3.22 -1.54 9.89
CA VAL A 55 -4.49 -1.14 10.51
C VAL A 55 -4.17 -0.52 11.85
N TYR A 56 -4.43 0.77 11.98
CA TYR A 56 -4.37 1.48 13.27
C TYR A 56 -5.68 1.34 14.04
N GLU A 57 -5.62 1.54 15.35
CA GLU A 57 -6.84 1.67 16.16
C GLU A 57 -7.56 3.00 15.87
N ASP A 58 -6.79 4.08 15.73
CA ASP A 58 -7.28 5.43 15.47
C ASP A 58 -6.89 5.96 14.08
N VAL A 59 -7.76 6.80 13.50
CA VAL A 59 -7.59 7.37 12.16
C VAL A 59 -6.59 8.55 12.14
N HIS A 60 -6.43 9.24 13.26
CA HIS A 60 -5.46 10.33 13.39
C HIS A 60 -4.03 9.78 13.40
N ASP A 61 -3.81 8.62 14.01
CA ASP A 61 -2.51 7.93 14.02
C ASP A 61 -2.17 7.46 12.60
N ALA A 62 -3.13 6.86 11.91
CA ALA A 62 -2.99 6.50 10.51
C ALA A 62 -2.66 7.71 9.63
N LYS A 63 -3.28 8.87 9.89
CA LYS A 63 -2.96 10.11 9.17
C LYS A 63 -1.54 10.59 9.44
N GLN A 64 -1.09 10.59 10.69
CA GLN A 64 0.27 10.99 11.03
C GLN A 64 1.31 10.06 10.39
N ALA A 65 1.07 8.75 10.46
CA ALA A 65 1.92 7.76 9.82
C ALA A 65 1.97 7.94 8.30
N CYS A 66 0.82 8.17 7.65
CA CYS A 66 0.75 8.42 6.21
C CYS A 66 1.58 9.64 5.79
N ASP A 67 1.40 10.78 6.46
CA ASP A 67 2.10 12.03 6.16
C ASP A 67 3.62 11.92 6.34
N LYS A 68 4.06 11.18 7.38
CA LYS A 68 5.49 11.07 7.73
C LYS A 68 6.22 9.95 7.03
N LEU A 69 5.55 8.83 6.74
CA LEU A 69 6.17 7.65 6.13
C LEU A 69 6.03 7.62 4.62
N ASN A 70 5.12 8.40 4.03
CA ASN A 70 5.07 8.51 2.58
C ASN A 70 6.33 9.24 2.06
N GLY A 71 7.09 8.57 1.20
CA GLY A 71 8.39 9.05 0.73
C GLY A 71 9.54 8.82 1.72
N PHE A 72 9.32 8.10 2.82
CA PHE A 72 10.38 7.79 3.78
C PHE A 72 11.32 6.72 3.21
N ASN A 73 12.63 6.92 3.33
CA ASN A 73 13.62 5.92 2.91
C ASN A 73 13.75 4.84 3.99
N PHE A 74 13.34 3.63 3.64
CA PHE A 74 13.43 2.45 4.49
C PHE A 74 14.09 1.31 3.71
N GLN A 75 15.22 0.82 4.21
CA GLN A 75 16.02 -0.25 3.59
C GLN A 75 16.37 0.03 2.10
N ASN A 76 16.84 1.25 1.81
CA ASN A 76 17.19 1.74 0.46
C ASN A 76 16.02 1.83 -0.52
N ARG A 77 14.77 1.90 -0.01
CA ARG A 77 13.57 2.12 -0.84
C ARG A 77 12.71 3.21 -0.22
N TYR A 78 12.19 4.08 -1.08
CA TYR A 78 11.24 5.11 -0.67
C TYR A 78 9.85 4.51 -0.56
N LEU A 79 9.29 4.47 0.65
CA LEU A 79 7.98 3.89 0.89
C LEU A 79 6.90 4.74 0.23
N VAL A 80 5.86 4.08 -0.27
CA VAL A 80 4.65 4.75 -0.74
C VAL A 80 3.54 4.35 0.21
N VAL A 81 3.02 5.31 0.98
CA VAL A 81 1.97 5.06 1.98
C VAL A 81 0.72 5.79 1.56
N LEU A 82 -0.36 5.03 1.37
CA LEU A 82 -1.65 5.52 0.86
C LEU A 82 -2.76 5.10 1.81
N TYR A 83 -3.85 5.86 1.87
CA TYR A 83 -5.06 5.38 2.52
C TYR A 83 -5.66 4.20 1.76
N HIS A 84 -6.20 3.23 2.49
CA HIS A 84 -6.90 2.11 1.87
C HIS A 84 -8.22 2.59 1.26
N GLN A 85 -8.32 2.50 -0.07
CA GLN A 85 -9.49 2.84 -0.86
C GLN A 85 -9.91 1.61 -1.67
N PRO A 86 -10.79 0.74 -1.15
CA PRO A 86 -11.14 -0.53 -1.79
C PRO A 86 -11.78 -0.33 -3.17
N GLU A 87 -12.65 0.67 -3.33
CA GLU A 87 -13.30 0.99 -4.62
C GLU A 87 -12.29 1.39 -5.70
N LYS A 88 -11.34 2.27 -5.36
CA LYS A 88 -10.29 2.66 -6.31
C LYS A 88 -9.38 1.50 -6.65
N MET A 89 -9.07 0.63 -5.68
CA MET A 89 -8.25 -0.56 -5.93
C MET A 89 -8.95 -1.58 -6.84
N LEU A 90 -10.25 -1.81 -6.66
CA LEU A 90 -11.02 -2.72 -7.52
C LEU A 90 -10.98 -2.24 -8.96
N ARG A 91 -11.28 -0.96 -9.17
CA ARG A 91 -11.23 -0.31 -10.48
C ARG A 91 -9.84 -0.36 -11.11
N SER A 92 -8.79 -0.17 -10.31
CA SER A 92 -7.41 -0.27 -10.77
C SER A 92 -7.04 -1.69 -11.19
N LYS A 93 -7.59 -2.70 -10.51
CA LYS A 93 -7.38 -4.11 -10.86
C LYS A 93 -8.08 -4.48 -12.16
N GLU A 94 -9.29 -3.98 -12.39
CA GLU A 94 -10.04 -4.17 -13.64
C GLU A 94 -9.31 -3.52 -14.83
N ASP A 95 -8.87 -2.27 -14.70
CA ASP A 95 -8.10 -1.55 -15.74
C ASP A 95 -6.76 -2.25 -16.06
N LEU A 96 -6.07 -2.79 -15.06
CA LEU A 96 -4.85 -3.58 -15.27
C LEU A 96 -5.12 -4.89 -16.02
N ALA A 97 -6.23 -5.56 -15.73
CA ALA A 97 -6.62 -6.80 -16.40
C ALA A 97 -6.96 -6.56 -17.88
N GLU A 98 -7.70 -5.49 -18.18
CA GLU A 98 -8.02 -5.10 -19.56
C GLU A 98 -6.76 -4.75 -20.35
N ARG A 99 -5.81 -4.02 -19.75
CA ARG A 99 -4.53 -3.72 -20.38
C ARG A 99 -3.69 -4.96 -20.66
N GLN A 100 -3.68 -5.94 -19.74
CA GLN A 100 -2.99 -7.21 -19.95
C GLN A 100 -3.59 -7.97 -21.13
N GLU A 101 -4.93 -8.09 -21.17
CA GLU A 101 -5.61 -8.77 -22.26
C GLU A 101 -5.34 -8.09 -23.61
N ASN A 102 -5.38 -6.76 -23.66
CA ASN A 102 -5.10 -6.01 -24.88
C ASN A 102 -3.64 -6.20 -25.33
N LEU A 103 -2.69 -6.23 -24.39
CA LEU A 103 -1.28 -6.48 -24.70
C LEU A 103 -1.06 -7.89 -25.26
N GLU A 104 -1.71 -8.90 -24.68
CA GLU A 104 -1.65 -10.29 -25.16
C GLU A 104 -2.23 -10.42 -26.57
N ARG A 105 -3.39 -9.79 -26.84
CA ARG A 105 -3.97 -9.75 -28.19
C ARG A 105 -3.01 -9.12 -29.20
N LEU A 106 -2.38 -7.99 -28.86
CA LEU A 106 -1.39 -7.31 -29.70
C LEU A 106 -0.15 -8.17 -29.95
N LYS A 107 0.37 -8.84 -28.91
CA LYS A 107 1.49 -9.78 -29.04
C LYS A 107 1.17 -10.93 -29.99
N GLN A 108 -0.04 -11.49 -29.88
CA GLN A 108 -0.51 -12.57 -30.73
C GLN A 108 -0.73 -12.12 -32.19
N GLN A 109 -1.23 -10.89 -32.37
CA GLN A 109 -1.43 -10.29 -33.69
C GLN A 109 -0.11 -9.95 -34.40
N HIS A 110 0.92 -9.57 -33.65
CA HIS A 110 2.23 -9.18 -34.20
C HIS A 110 3.30 -10.27 -34.14
N GLY A 111 2.96 -11.48 -33.64
CA GLY A 111 3.89 -12.61 -33.56
C GLY A 111 5.11 -12.34 -32.65
N ILE A 112 4.93 -11.55 -31.59
CA ILE A 112 5.99 -11.18 -30.65
C ILE A 112 5.85 -12.07 -29.42
N GLU A 113 6.67 -13.12 -29.33
CA GLU A 113 6.83 -13.96 -28.13
C GLU A 113 7.76 -13.31 -27.09
#